data_AF-A0A977PWD9-F1
#
_entry.id   AF-A0A977PWD9-F1
#
_cell.length_a   1.000
_cell.length_b   1.000
_cell.length_c   1.000
_cell.angle_alpha   90.00
_cell.angle_beta   90.00
_cell.angle_gamma   90.00
#
_symmetry.space_group_name_H-M   'P 1'
#
loop_
_entity.id
_entity.type
_entity.pdbx_description
1 polymer ?
#
loop_
_entity_poly.entity_id
_entity_poly.type
_entity_poly.pdbx_seq_one_letter_code
_entity_poly.pdbx_strand_id
1 'polypeptide(L)' 'MTTIYKKPFDRLEIFLDEYQPQLEKALDAIKIIKNTDPDSEEFSQAIADLHVCSTILEPYSEGMVEALDQFTEDRPDQ' A
#
# COMPACT_ATOMS: atom_id res chain seq x y z
N MET A 1 -14.07 -32.72 -1.18
CA MET A 1 -12.80 -32.36 -0.51
C MET A 1 -12.41 -30.98 -1.00
N THR A 2 -12.79 -29.94 -0.27
CA THR A 2 -12.59 -28.52 -0.65
C THR A 2 -11.55 -27.91 0.29
N THR A 3 -10.28 -28.11 -0.04
CA THR A 3 -9.14 -27.55 0.69
C THR A 3 -8.25 -26.80 -0.29
N ILE A 4 -8.73 -25.69 -0.84
CA ILE A 4 -7.95 -24.80 -1.72
C ILE A 4 -8.08 -23.30 -1.33
N TYR A 5 -9.15 -22.91 -0.63
CA TYR A 5 -9.48 -21.49 -0.41
C TYR A 5 -8.68 -20.70 0.64
N LYS A 6 -7.69 -21.27 1.34
CA LYS A 6 -6.91 -20.50 2.34
C LYS A 6 -5.78 -19.68 1.75
N LYS A 7 -5.05 -20.23 0.77
CA LYS A 7 -3.80 -19.64 0.27
C LYS A 7 -3.93 -18.26 -0.40
N PRO A 8 -4.97 -17.97 -1.21
CA PRO A 8 -5.08 -16.66 -1.87
C PRO A 8 -5.42 -15.54 -0.89
N PHE A 9 -6.29 -15.81 0.08
CA PHE A 9 -6.65 -14.84 1.11
C PHE A 9 -5.49 -14.59 2.07
N ASP A 10 -4.79 -15.64 2.53
CA ASP A 10 -3.62 -15.50 3.39
C ASP A 10 -2.52 -14.64 2.73
N ARG A 11 -2.34 -14.77 1.40
CA ARG A 11 -1.40 -13.93 0.63
C ARG A 11 -1.87 -12.48 0.54
N LEU A 12 -3.15 -12.26 0.28
CA LEU A 12 -3.74 -10.92 0.21
C LEU A 12 -3.67 -10.20 1.57
N GLU A 13 -3.93 -10.90 2.68
CA GLU A 13 -3.84 -10.35 4.04
C GLU A 13 -2.44 -9.84 4.34
N ILE A 14 -1.39 -10.59 3.97
CA ILE A 14 0.01 -10.14 4.12
C ILE A 14 0.27 -8.85 3.34
N PHE A 15 -0.17 -8.79 2.08
CA PHE A 15 -0.01 -7.56 1.29
C PHE A 15 -0.78 -6.39 1.90
N LEU A 16 -1.99 -6.61 2.42
CA LEU A 16 -2.78 -5.56 3.07
C LEU A 16 -2.09 -5.03 4.32
N ASP A 17 -1.58 -5.91 5.17
CA ASP A 17 -0.89 -5.56 6.42
C ASP A 17 0.42 -4.79 6.18
N GLU A 18 1.14 -5.11 5.10
CA GLU A 18 2.38 -4.40 4.74
C GLU A 18 2.13 -3.09 3.96
N TYR A 19 1.05 -3.04 3.17
CA TYR A 19 0.72 -1.89 2.32
C TYR A 19 0.05 -0.74 3.09
N GLN A 20 -0.89 -1.07 3.98
CA GLN A 20 -1.64 -0.08 4.78
C GLN A 20 -0.74 0.90 5.55
N PRO A 21 0.27 0.48 6.33
CA PRO A 21 1.08 1.43 7.11
C PRO A 21 1.90 2.38 6.22
N GLN A 22 2.27 1.96 5.00
CA GLN A 22 2.99 2.81 4.07
C GLN A 22 2.06 3.84 3.43
N LEU A 23 0.82 3.47 3.13
CA LEU A 23 -0.21 4.40 2.68
C LEU A 23 -0.53 5.46 3.74
N GLU A 24 -0.68 5.05 5.01
CA GLU A 24 -0.98 5.97 6.11
C GLU A 24 0.14 7.01 6.26
N LYS A 25 1.41 6.57 6.22
CA LYS A 25 2.56 7.48 6.24
C LYS A 25 2.60 8.43 5.05
N ALA A 26 2.34 7.93 3.84
CA ALA A 26 2.28 8.76 2.65
C ALA A 26 1.16 9.82 2.76
N LEU A 27 -0.01 9.44 3.28
CA LEU A 27 -1.12 10.37 3.50
C LEU A 27 -0.76 11.44 4.53
N ASP A 28 -0.09 11.10 5.61
CA ASP A 28 0.34 12.07 6.62
C ASP A 28 1.43 13.01 6.07
N ALA A 29 2.39 12.51 5.32
CA ALA A 29 3.38 13.34 4.62
C ALA A 29 2.70 14.33 3.65
N ILE A 30 1.70 13.88 2.88
CA ILE A 30 0.92 14.76 1.98
C ILE A 30 0.16 15.83 2.78
N LYS A 31 -0.40 15.48 3.95
CA LYS A 31 -1.07 16.47 4.81
C LYS A 31 -0.09 17.52 5.28
N ILE A 32 1.12 17.14 5.70
CA ILE A 32 2.15 18.07 6.14
C ILE A 32 2.51 19.01 4.99
N ILE A 33 2.90 18.48 3.83
CA ILE A 33 3.25 19.25 2.62
C ILE A 33 2.18 20.29 2.26
N LYS A 34 0.90 19.96 2.42
CA LYS A 34 -0.22 20.87 2.08
C LYS A 34 -0.48 21.96 3.11
N ASN A 35 -0.04 21.78 4.35
CA ASN A 35 -0.40 22.66 5.47
C ASN A 35 0.79 23.39 6.09
N THR A 36 2.03 23.05 5.73
CA THR A 36 3.24 23.70 6.26
C THR A 36 3.86 24.67 5.25
N ASP A 37 4.72 25.55 5.77
CA ASP A 37 5.48 26.49 4.96
C ASP A 37 6.51 25.75 4.08
N PRO A 38 6.62 26.04 2.77
CA PRO A 38 7.55 25.36 1.87
C PRO A 38 9.04 25.49 2.24
N ASP A 39 9.43 26.55 2.95
CA ASP A 39 10.81 26.78 3.38
C ASP A 39 11.09 26.17 4.77
N SER A 40 10.11 25.49 5.37
CA SER A 40 10.26 24.83 6.67
C SER A 40 10.99 23.48 6.57
N GLU A 41 11.68 23.13 7.66
CA GLU A 41 12.29 21.80 7.82
C GLU A 41 11.24 20.68 7.78
N GLU A 42 10.05 20.94 8.34
CA GLU A 42 8.93 20.00 8.36
C GLU A 42 8.44 19.66 6.95
N PHE A 43 8.35 20.65 6.06
CA PHE A 43 8.02 20.43 4.65
C PHE A 43 9.08 19.57 3.95
N SER A 44 10.36 19.91 4.16
CA SER A 44 11.49 19.17 3.57
C SER A 44 11.50 17.70 4.01
N GLN A 45 11.24 17.45 5.30
CA GLN A 45 11.14 16.10 5.85
C GLN A 45 9.93 15.35 5.26
N ALA A 46 8.77 15.99 5.15
CA ALA A 46 7.59 15.36 4.57
C ALA A 46 7.77 14.98 3.10
N ILE A 47 8.51 15.78 2.32
CA ILE A 47 8.88 15.41 0.94
C ILE A 47 9.78 14.16 0.92
N ALA A 48 10.77 14.09 1.81
CA ALA A 48 11.64 12.92 1.92
C ALA A 48 10.86 11.67 2.34
N ASP A 49 9.96 11.80 3.32
CA ASP A 49 9.10 10.72 3.80
C ASP A 49 8.15 10.23 2.70
N LEU A 50 7.53 11.16 1.96
CA LEU A 50 6.67 10.81 0.83
C LEU A 50 7.46 10.10 -0.28
N HIS A 51 8.69 10.52 -0.56
CA HIS A 51 9.56 9.87 -1.53
C HIS A 51 9.86 8.42 -1.12
N VAL A 52 10.28 8.20 0.12
CA VAL A 52 10.52 6.85 0.65
C VAL A 52 9.27 5.98 0.58
N CYS A 53 8.12 6.51 1.02
CA CYS A 53 6.86 5.77 0.95
C CYS A 53 6.51 5.42 -0.49
N SER A 54 6.71 6.33 -1.45
CA SER A 54 6.42 6.10 -2.86
C SER A 54 7.30 4.99 -3.45
N THR A 55 8.59 4.98 -3.13
CA THR A 55 9.53 3.92 -3.57
C THR A 55 9.19 2.55 -2.99
N ILE A 56 8.60 2.49 -1.80
CA ILE A 56 8.13 1.22 -1.22
C ILE A 56 6.79 0.82 -1.84
N LEU A 57 5.84 1.76 -1.92
CA LEU A 57 4.49 1.49 -2.41
C LEU A 57 4.47 1.09 -3.89
N GLU A 58 5.35 1.63 -4.74
CA GLU A 58 5.38 1.30 -6.17
C GLU A 58 5.50 -0.22 -6.45
N PRO A 59 6.58 -0.91 -6.04
CA PRO A 59 6.70 -2.35 -6.27
C PRO A 59 5.68 -3.17 -5.45
N TYR A 60 5.28 -2.70 -4.26
CA TYR A 60 4.23 -3.38 -3.50
C TYR A 60 2.85 -3.28 -4.15
N SER A 61 2.57 -2.20 -4.88
CA SER A 61 1.30 -2.02 -5.59
C SER A 61 1.14 -3.04 -6.71
N GLU A 62 2.24 -3.41 -7.38
CA GLU A 62 2.24 -4.48 -8.39
C GLU A 62 1.86 -5.82 -7.75
N GLY A 63 2.52 -6.20 -6.65
CA GLY A 63 2.19 -7.44 -5.93
C GLY A 63 0.78 -7.45 -5.32
N MET A 64 0.29 -6.29 -4.87
CA MET A 64 -1.09 -6.12 -4.41
C MET A 64 -2.09 -6.35 -5.54
N VAL A 65 -1.85 -5.79 -6.72
CA VAL A 65 -2.71 -6.01 -7.90
C VAL A 65 -2.75 -7.50 -8.25
N GLU A 66 -1.59 -8.18 -8.32
CA GLU A 66 -1.55 -9.62 -8.59
C GLU A 66 -2.30 -10.45 -7.54
N ALA A 67 -2.20 -10.08 -6.26
CA ALA A 67 -2.89 -10.78 -5.17
C ALA A 67 -4.42 -10.57 -5.25
N LEU A 68 -4.86 -9.37 -5.62
CA LEU A 68 -6.28 -9.05 -5.84
C LEU A 68 -6.83 -9.79 -7.06
N ASP A 69 -6.09 -9.82 -8.16
CA ASP A 69 -6.45 -10.55 -9.37
C ASP A 69 -6.60 -12.04 -9.08
N GLN A 70 -5.61 -12.67 -8.43
CA GLN A 70 -5.69 -14.08 -8.02
C GLN A 70 -6.89 -14.35 -7.13
N PHE A 71 -7.18 -13.47 -6.18
CA PHE A 71 -8.33 -13.64 -5.29
C PHE A 71 -9.69 -13.47 -5.97
N THR A 72 -9.75 -12.68 -7.05
CA THR A 72 -10.98 -12.45 -7.82
C THR A 72 -11.17 -13.50 -8.92
N GLU A 73 -10.10 -13.97 -9.56
CA GLU A 73 -10.13 -15.06 -10.55
C GLU A 73 -10.44 -16.44 -9.95
N ASP A 74 -10.02 -16.72 -8.70
CA ASP A 74 -10.37 -17.97 -7.99
C ASP A 74 -11.85 -18.02 -7.54
N ARG A 75 -12.61 -16.93 -7.76
CA ARG A 75 -14.06 -16.90 -7.59
C ARG A 75 -14.68 -17.14 -8.97
N PRO A 76 -15.02 -18.39 -9.34
CA PRO A 76 -15.77 -18.62 -10.56
C PRO A 76 -17.04 -17.77 -10.50
N ASP A 77 -17.30 -17.05 -11.60
CA ASP A 77 -18.44 -16.16 -11.79
C ASP A 77 -19.71 -16.70 -11.09
N GLN A 78 -20.31 -15.89 -10.23
CA GLN A 78 -21.65 -16.17 -9.71
C GLN A 78 -22.70 -16.12 -10.82
#